data_AF-A0A9X4AQW0-F1
#
_entry.id   AF-A0A9X4AQW0-F1
#
_cell.length_a   1.000
_cell.length_b   1.000
_cell.length_c   1.000
_cell.angle_alpha   90.00
_cell.angle_beta   90.00
_cell.angle_gamma   90.00
#
_symmetry.space_group_name_H-M   'P 1'
#
loop_
_entity.id
_entity.type
_entity.pdbx_description
1 polymer ?
#
loop_
_entity_poly.entity_id
_entity_poly.type
_entity_poly.pdbx_seq_one_letter_code
_entity_poly.pdbx_strand_id
1 'polypeptide(L)'
;MNLVEALRDGRLGPQEAASMERHLKGCAVCTGLARDLHRIGDAVRAPRDRVTPLSHQRARVGILERATALPTPGASFEKTRLLLAAATLTMAVALGFFGGKWSAATNRIEAAQHMTAPPRLQGASEPQLRPSDDARFTRNRSAGLDEVILEDGALDVAQNQLGAGERFVVRTKDAQIEVRATTFRVEAKEGRILRVAVEQGTAEVQYAGFTAVIPAGGSWRATDEAFEKEKPVEKAAPDTTSSAVVPSAPAKEKTSSRAAVVRGNGRPPERFPEAPSESASEESPEAATPPSAPTFVPPPPARVPSAASRAFADAMDSLRRGDYAAGADKFEWFVSTYPADARADEADYLRAVALQRAGRTAEAVAAAKRYLATRPKGAHRADAQRMAGN
;
A
#
# COMPACT_ATOMS: atom_id res chain seq x y z
N MET A 1 8.41 5.71 17.04
CA MET A 1 7.10 6.02 17.67
C MET A 1 7.35 7.08 18.74
N ASN A 2 6.52 8.12 18.80
CA ASN A 2 6.71 9.24 19.72
C ASN A 2 6.08 8.92 21.08
N LEU A 3 6.81 9.08 22.19
CA LEU A 3 6.31 8.74 23.53
C LEU A 3 5.10 9.60 23.95
N VAL A 4 4.98 10.83 23.43
CA VAL A 4 3.81 11.70 23.68
C VAL A 4 2.55 11.16 23.01
N GLU A 5 2.68 10.56 21.82
CA GLU A 5 1.58 9.87 21.14
C GLU A 5 1.18 8.62 21.91
N ALA A 6 2.15 7.82 22.34
CA ALA A 6 1.89 6.62 23.13
C ALA A 6 1.17 6.93 24.46
N LEU A 7 1.53 8.04 25.12
CA LEU A 7 0.82 8.52 26.31
C LEU A 7 -0.65 8.85 25.99
N ARG A 8 -0.88 9.61 24.91
CA ARG A 8 -2.22 10.02 24.48
C ARG A 8 -3.11 8.83 24.12
N ASP A 9 -2.54 7.84 23.46
CA ASP A 9 -3.26 6.63 23.02
C ASP A 9 -3.47 5.62 24.16
N GLY A 10 -3.00 5.91 25.38
CA GLY A 10 -3.12 5.01 26.52
C GLY A 10 -2.25 3.75 26.40
N ARG A 11 -1.19 3.79 25.60
CA ARG A 11 -0.32 2.64 25.30
C ARG A 11 0.86 2.51 26.26
N LEU A 12 1.09 3.51 27.11
CA LEU A 12 2.14 3.47 28.13
C LEU A 12 1.64 2.79 29.40
N GLY A 13 2.52 2.04 30.06
CA GLY A 13 2.23 1.51 31.39
C GLY A 13 2.09 2.63 32.44
N PRO A 14 1.48 2.37 33.61
CA PRO A 14 1.23 3.41 34.63
C PRO A 14 2.49 4.16 35.07
N GLN A 15 3.62 3.45 35.19
CA GLN A 15 4.90 4.04 35.58
C GLN A 15 5.50 4.94 34.49
N GLU A 16 5.42 4.51 33.23
CA GLU A 16 5.90 5.27 32.07
C GLU A 16 5.03 6.51 31.84
N ALA A 17 3.72 6.37 32.00
CA ALA A 17 2.78 7.48 31.93
C ALA A 17 3.10 8.55 32.98
N ALA A 18 3.27 8.16 34.24
CA ALA A 18 3.65 9.08 35.32
C ALA A 18 5.02 9.74 35.10
N SER A 19 5.98 9.01 34.50
CA SER A 19 7.28 9.58 34.11
C SER A 19 7.12 10.64 33.01
N MET A 20 6.32 10.34 31.99
CA MET A 20 6.07 11.26 30.88
C MET A 20 5.29 12.50 31.34
N GLU A 21 4.31 12.35 32.22
CA GLU A 21 3.57 13.49 32.81
C GLU A 21 4.49 14.44 33.58
N ARG A 22 5.47 13.90 34.33
CA ARG A 22 6.50 14.73 34.98
C ARG A 22 7.39 15.42 33.96
N HIS A 23 7.76 14.74 32.88
CA HIS A 23 8.56 15.33 31.81
C HIS A 23 7.81 16.46 31.08
N LEU A 24 6.52 16.31 30.78
CA LEU A 24 5.68 17.34 30.16
C LEU A 24 5.67 18.63 31.00
N LYS A 25 5.66 18.52 32.34
CA LYS A 25 5.76 19.70 33.22
C LYS A 25 7.07 20.48 33.08
N GLY A 26 8.16 19.82 32.67
CA GLY A 26 9.49 20.44 32.55
C GLY A 26 9.94 20.77 31.12
N CYS A 27 9.31 20.18 30.11
CA CYS A 27 9.75 20.30 28.72
C CYS A 27 8.73 21.05 27.84
N ALA A 28 9.07 22.27 27.43
CA ALA A 28 8.22 23.12 26.60
C ALA A 28 7.92 22.51 25.22
N VAL A 29 8.88 21.81 24.63
CA VAL A 29 8.73 21.16 23.30
C VAL A 29 7.68 20.04 23.37
N CYS A 30 7.82 19.13 24.33
CA CYS A 30 6.88 18.02 24.49
C CYS A 30 5.47 18.53 24.88
N THR A 31 5.38 19.59 25.66
CA THR A 31 4.09 20.27 25.96
C THR A 31 3.49 20.99 24.76
N GLY A 32 4.30 21.54 23.86
CA GLY A 32 3.85 22.05 22.56
C GLY A 32 3.22 20.94 21.73
N LEU A 33 3.95 19.84 21.55
CA LEU A 33 3.48 18.67 20.80
C LEU A 33 2.20 18.08 21.40
N ALA A 34 2.12 17.91 22.72
CA ALA A 34 0.92 17.39 23.38
C ALA A 34 -0.32 18.27 23.13
N ARG A 35 -0.16 19.60 23.14
CA ARG A 35 -1.24 20.55 22.80
C ARG A 35 -1.63 20.46 21.33
N ASP A 36 -0.68 20.35 20.42
CA ASP A 36 -0.97 20.22 18.99
C ASP A 36 -1.72 18.92 18.69
N LEU A 37 -1.30 17.81 19.30
CA LEU A 37 -2.00 16.53 19.21
C LEU A 37 -3.44 16.63 19.75
N HIS A 38 -3.64 17.32 20.89
CA HIS A 38 -4.98 17.56 21.43
C HIS A 38 -5.85 18.38 20.46
N ARG A 39 -5.31 19.49 19.94
CA ARG A 39 -5.98 20.36 18.95
C ARG A 39 -6.39 19.58 17.70
N ILE A 40 -5.50 18.72 17.17
CA ILE A 40 -5.81 17.86 16.02
C ILE A 40 -6.91 16.86 16.39
N GLY A 41 -6.84 16.25 17.58
CA GLY A 41 -7.88 15.35 18.07
C GLY A 41 -9.26 15.99 18.14
N ASP A 42 -9.32 17.21 18.65
CA ASP A 42 -10.58 17.95 18.78
C ASP A 42 -11.10 18.37 17.40
N ALA A 43 -10.23 18.79 16.49
CA ALA A 43 -10.61 19.10 15.11
C ALA A 43 -11.13 17.86 14.34
N VAL A 44 -10.63 16.66 14.65
CA VAL A 44 -11.11 15.40 14.04
C VAL A 44 -12.43 14.95 14.63
N ARG A 45 -12.62 15.10 15.96
CA ARG A 45 -13.86 14.72 16.67
C ARG A 45 -14.98 15.74 16.57
N ALA A 46 -14.65 17.00 16.27
CA ALA A 46 -15.66 18.03 16.06
C ALA A 46 -16.68 17.53 15.03
N PRO A 47 -18.00 17.64 15.33
CA PRO A 47 -19.04 17.29 14.38
C PRO A 47 -18.77 17.99 13.05
N ARG A 48 -18.51 17.20 12.01
CA ARG A 48 -18.34 17.75 10.67
C ARG A 48 -19.72 17.97 10.10
N ASP A 49 -20.06 19.23 9.84
CA ASP A 49 -21.22 19.54 9.02
C ASP A 49 -21.11 18.77 7.71
N ARG A 50 -22.22 18.14 7.29
CA ARG A 50 -22.26 17.42 6.01
C ARG A 50 -21.83 18.38 4.91
N VAL A 51 -20.68 18.10 4.31
CA VAL A 51 -20.13 18.92 3.23
C VAL A 51 -21.09 18.85 2.06
N THR A 52 -21.82 19.93 1.80
CA THR A 52 -22.68 20.03 0.63
C THR A 52 -21.82 20.08 -0.64
N PRO A 53 -22.33 19.62 -1.79
CA PRO A 53 -21.60 19.75 -3.07
C PRO A 53 -21.15 21.19 -3.35
N LEU A 54 -21.96 22.18 -2.95
CA LEU A 54 -21.64 23.60 -3.10
C LEU A 54 -20.48 24.05 -2.19
N SER A 55 -20.40 23.56 -0.95
CA SER A 55 -19.27 23.87 -0.08
C SER A 55 -17.98 23.23 -0.58
N HIS A 56 -18.06 22.03 -1.16
CA HIS A 56 -16.92 21.40 -1.82
C HIS A 56 -16.42 22.21 -3.03
N GLN A 57 -17.33 22.72 -3.86
CA GLN A 57 -16.97 23.56 -5.00
C GLN A 57 -16.35 24.89 -4.57
N ARG A 58 -16.91 25.55 -3.55
CA ARG A 58 -16.33 26.78 -2.97
C ARG A 58 -14.96 26.53 -2.35
N ALA A 59 -14.77 25.43 -1.63
CA ALA A 59 -13.49 25.04 -1.07
C ALA A 59 -12.43 24.83 -2.17
N ARG A 60 -12.82 24.17 -3.28
CA ARG A 60 -11.92 23.98 -4.44
C ARG A 60 -11.50 25.31 -5.05
N VAL A 61 -12.44 26.24 -5.27
CA VAL A 61 -12.14 27.57 -5.81
C VAL A 61 -11.21 28.33 -4.87
N GLY A 62 -11.49 28.33 -3.56
CA GLY A 62 -10.65 29.02 -2.57
C GLY A 62 -9.23 28.43 -2.42
N ILE A 63 -9.02 27.16 -2.78
CA ILE A 63 -7.67 26.57 -2.89
C ILE A 63 -6.96 27.07 -4.15
N LEU A 64 -7.67 27.08 -5.29
CA LEU A 64 -7.11 27.59 -6.55
C LEU A 64 -6.74 29.08 -6.44
N GLU A 65 -7.60 29.89 -5.85
CA GLU A 65 -7.35 31.31 -5.63
C GLU A 65 -6.11 31.54 -4.74
N ARG A 66 -5.98 30.80 -3.64
CA ARG A 66 -4.78 30.88 -2.78
C ARG A 66 -3.52 30.43 -3.49
N ALA A 67 -3.60 29.41 -4.34
CA ALA A 67 -2.47 28.98 -5.14
C ALA A 67 -2.04 30.06 -6.15
N THR A 68 -3.00 30.81 -6.71
CA THR A 68 -2.72 31.94 -7.62
C THR A 68 -2.30 33.22 -6.91
N ALA A 69 -2.71 33.42 -5.65
CA ALA A 69 -2.41 34.61 -4.87
C ALA A 69 -1.06 34.56 -4.14
N LEU A 70 -0.30 33.47 -4.28
CA LEU A 70 1.06 33.43 -3.75
C LEU A 70 1.87 34.54 -4.43
N PRO A 71 2.47 35.47 -3.66
CA PRO A 71 3.23 36.56 -4.23
C PRO A 71 4.36 35.96 -5.07
N THR A 72 4.35 36.23 -6.37
CA THR A 72 5.50 35.99 -7.23
C THR A 72 6.69 36.66 -6.55
N PRO A 73 7.75 35.93 -6.16
CA PRO A 73 8.90 36.52 -5.51
C PRO A 73 9.41 37.63 -6.41
N GLY A 74 9.26 38.87 -5.94
CA GLY A 74 9.57 40.07 -6.72
C GLY A 74 11.00 39.99 -7.22
N ALA A 75 11.14 40.13 -8.54
CA ALA A 75 12.41 40.11 -9.25
C ALA A 75 13.33 41.25 -8.79
N SER A 76 14.08 41.04 -7.71
CA SER A 76 15.20 41.91 -7.30
C SER A 76 16.55 41.42 -7.83
N PHE A 77 16.58 40.29 -8.56
CA PHE A 77 17.81 39.64 -9.02
C PHE A 77 18.36 40.12 -10.38
N GLU A 78 17.69 41.03 -11.10
CA GLU A 78 18.20 41.50 -12.40
C GLU A 78 19.46 42.37 -12.28
N LYS A 79 19.60 43.15 -11.20
CA LYS A 79 20.78 44.02 -11.05
C LYS A 79 22.07 43.27 -10.71
N THR A 80 21.98 42.10 -10.08
CA THR A 80 23.15 41.29 -9.71
C THR A 80 23.69 40.45 -10.87
N ARG A 81 22.85 40.07 -11.85
CA ARG A 81 23.30 39.32 -13.03
C ARG A 81 24.09 40.19 -14.03
N LEU A 82 23.82 41.49 -14.09
CA LEU A 82 24.53 42.38 -15.02
C LEU A 82 25.98 42.66 -14.61
N LEU A 83 26.32 42.56 -13.31
CA LEU A 83 27.70 42.73 -12.84
C LEU A 83 28.58 41.48 -13.01
N LEU A 84 28.00 40.27 -13.06
CA LEU A 84 28.75 39.02 -13.25
C LEU A 84 29.04 38.70 -14.73
N ALA A 85 28.25 39.22 -15.67
CA ALA A 85 28.50 39.06 -17.11
C ALA A 85 29.73 39.85 -17.59
N ALA A 86 30.10 40.94 -16.93
CA ALA A 86 31.29 41.73 -17.29
C ALA A 86 32.63 41.06 -16.89
N ALA A 87 32.62 40.15 -15.92
CA ALA A 87 33.84 39.50 -15.42
C ALA A 87 34.27 38.27 -16.23
N THR A 88 33.37 37.68 -17.04
CA THR A 88 33.69 36.45 -17.79
C THR A 88 34.17 36.72 -19.22
N LEU A 89 33.92 37.91 -19.77
CA LEU A 89 34.37 38.24 -21.13
C LEU A 89 35.86 38.59 -21.22
N THR A 90 36.52 38.94 -20.10
CA THR A 90 37.96 39.22 -20.06
C THR A 90 38.82 37.95 -19.99
N MET A 91 38.27 36.80 -19.57
CA MET A 91 39.04 35.56 -19.41
C MET A 91 39.08 34.70 -20.70
N ALA A 92 38.17 34.92 -21.65
CA ALA A 92 38.14 34.17 -22.92
C ALA A 92 39.15 34.68 -23.97
N VAL A 93 39.66 35.90 -23.85
CA VAL A 93 40.65 36.45 -24.79
C VAL A 93 42.08 35.97 -24.49
N ALA A 94 42.35 35.48 -23.27
CA ALA A 94 43.69 35.03 -22.87
C ALA A 94 44.04 33.57 -23.25
N LEU A 95 43.06 32.73 -23.60
CA LEU A 95 43.28 31.29 -23.89
C LEU A 95 43.20 30.92 -25.37
N GLY A 96 42.92 31.87 -26.27
CA GLY A 96 42.77 31.62 -27.71
C GLY A 96 44.06 31.52 -28.52
N PHE A 97 45.25 31.68 -27.93
CA PHE A 97 46.49 31.87 -28.70
C PHE A 97 47.54 30.75 -28.62
N PHE A 98 47.29 29.64 -27.92
CA PHE A 98 48.16 28.47 -27.97
C PHE A 98 47.43 27.28 -28.57
N GLY A 99 47.77 27.01 -29.84
CA GLY A 99 47.14 26.02 -30.68
C GLY A 99 47.42 24.56 -30.30
N GLY A 100 46.74 23.68 -31.02
CA GLY A 100 47.01 22.25 -30.95
C GLY A 100 46.06 21.49 -31.87
N LYS A 101 46.51 21.24 -33.09
CA LYS A 101 45.91 20.31 -34.06
C LYS A 101 45.63 18.98 -33.36
N TRP A 102 44.37 18.59 -33.21
CA TRP A 102 44.02 17.21 -32.88
C TRP A 102 43.37 16.55 -34.09
N SER A 103 44.14 15.61 -34.61
CA SER A 103 43.98 14.88 -35.85
C SER A 103 42.75 13.98 -35.83
N ALA A 104 42.16 13.84 -37.01
CA ALA A 104 41.24 12.77 -37.35
C ALA A 104 41.88 11.40 -37.06
N ALA A 105 41.26 10.62 -36.18
CA ALA A 105 41.53 9.20 -35.99
C ALA A 105 40.23 8.42 -36.16
N THR A 106 39.96 8.05 -37.41
CA THR A 106 39.01 7.01 -37.77
C THR A 106 39.55 5.67 -37.26
N ASN A 107 39.02 5.16 -36.15
CA ASN A 107 39.23 3.77 -35.75
C ASN A 107 37.90 3.01 -35.83
N ARG A 108 37.93 2.01 -36.71
CA ARG A 108 36.91 0.98 -36.93
C ARG A 108 36.59 0.27 -35.62
N ILE A 109 35.31 0.19 -35.29
CA ILE A 109 34.79 -0.72 -34.28
C ILE A 109 34.38 -2.01 -35.00
N GLU A 110 35.31 -2.96 -35.07
CA GLU A 110 35.02 -4.38 -35.25
C GLU A 110 34.96 -5.02 -33.85
N ALA A 111 33.78 -4.99 -33.23
CA ALA A 111 33.51 -5.74 -32.00
C ALA A 111 31.99 -5.94 -31.84
N ALA A 112 31.36 -6.59 -32.80
CA ALA A 112 29.94 -6.96 -32.74
C ALA A 112 29.80 -8.46 -33.02
N GLN A 113 30.13 -9.31 -32.05
CA GLN A 113 29.88 -10.76 -32.17
C GLN A 113 29.83 -11.50 -30.83
N HIS A 114 29.22 -10.91 -29.79
CA HIS A 114 28.71 -11.67 -28.63
C HIS A 114 27.44 -10.99 -28.10
N MET A 115 26.37 -10.98 -28.89
CA MET A 115 25.04 -10.64 -28.37
C MET A 115 24.49 -11.87 -27.65
N THR A 116 24.73 -11.94 -26.35
CA THR A 116 23.98 -12.79 -25.42
C THR A 116 22.51 -12.44 -25.58
N ALA A 117 21.67 -13.46 -25.82
CA ALA A 117 20.23 -13.29 -25.99
C ALA A 117 19.66 -12.41 -24.83
N PRO A 118 18.79 -11.44 -25.12
CA PRO A 118 18.19 -10.62 -24.08
C PRO A 118 17.51 -11.54 -23.05
N PRO A 119 17.68 -11.29 -21.74
CA PRO A 119 16.98 -12.08 -20.72
C PRO A 119 15.50 -12.04 -21.05
N ARG A 120 14.89 -13.21 -21.27
CA ARG A 120 13.44 -13.33 -21.40
C ARG A 120 12.83 -12.64 -20.18
N LEU A 121 12.02 -11.61 -20.43
CA LEU A 121 11.14 -11.02 -19.42
C LEU A 121 10.33 -12.18 -18.86
N GLN A 122 10.68 -12.63 -17.65
CA GLN A 122 9.88 -13.61 -16.93
C GLN A 122 8.53 -12.93 -16.73
N GLY A 123 7.49 -13.46 -17.37
CA GLY A 123 6.15 -12.92 -17.25
C GLY A 123 5.80 -12.78 -15.77
N ALA A 124 5.10 -11.70 -15.43
CA ALA A 124 4.59 -11.48 -14.07
C ALA A 124 3.98 -12.79 -13.57
N SER A 125 4.50 -13.27 -12.44
CA SER A 125 4.08 -14.57 -11.92
C SER A 125 2.61 -14.47 -11.54
N GLU A 126 1.78 -15.26 -12.22
CA GLU A 126 0.35 -15.33 -11.96
C GLU A 126 0.10 -15.72 -10.49
N PRO A 127 -0.78 -15.03 -9.75
CA PRO A 127 -1.12 -15.43 -8.40
C PRO A 127 -1.73 -16.83 -8.39
N GLN A 128 -1.27 -17.65 -7.46
CA GLN A 128 -1.86 -18.96 -7.22
C GLN A 128 -3.03 -18.81 -6.26
N LEU A 129 -4.23 -19.13 -6.74
CA LEU A 129 -5.47 -19.12 -5.96
C LEU A 129 -5.87 -20.56 -5.65
N ARG A 130 -6.09 -20.88 -4.38
CA ARG A 130 -6.61 -22.17 -3.92
C ARG A 130 -7.92 -21.94 -3.16
N PRO A 131 -9.07 -22.07 -3.83
CA PRO A 131 -10.38 -21.95 -3.19
C PRO A 131 -10.67 -23.16 -2.28
N SER A 132 -11.41 -22.94 -1.19
CA SER A 132 -12.09 -24.02 -0.46
C SER A 132 -13.29 -24.57 -1.25
N ASP A 133 -13.82 -25.71 -0.83
CA ASP A 133 -14.94 -26.39 -1.50
C ASP A 133 -16.22 -25.54 -1.61
N ASP A 134 -16.41 -24.60 -0.67
CA ASP A 134 -17.55 -23.69 -0.59
C ASP A 134 -17.26 -22.29 -1.16
N ALA A 135 -16.08 -22.07 -1.73
CA ALA A 135 -15.67 -20.74 -2.17
C ALA A 135 -16.42 -20.29 -3.43
N ARG A 136 -17.02 -19.10 -3.37
CA ARG A 136 -17.64 -18.42 -4.51
C ARG A 136 -16.93 -17.10 -4.76
N PHE A 137 -16.27 -16.99 -5.91
CA PHE A 137 -15.56 -15.77 -6.28
C PHE A 137 -15.58 -15.53 -7.79
N THR A 138 -15.36 -14.27 -8.18
CA THR A 138 -15.07 -13.88 -9.56
C THR A 138 -13.70 -13.22 -9.64
N ARG A 139 -13.01 -13.36 -10.77
CA ARG A 139 -11.68 -12.77 -10.99
C ARG A 139 -11.72 -11.90 -12.23
N ASN A 140 -11.29 -10.65 -12.08
CA ASN A 140 -11.20 -9.67 -13.14
C ASN A 140 -9.74 -9.22 -13.30
N ARG A 141 -9.16 -9.44 -14.48
CA ARG A 141 -7.82 -9.01 -14.83
C ARG A 141 -7.88 -7.86 -15.83
N SER A 142 -7.37 -6.71 -15.41
CA SER A 142 -7.18 -5.53 -16.26
C SER A 142 -5.72 -5.08 -16.20
N ALA A 143 -5.30 -4.22 -17.13
CA ALA A 143 -3.89 -3.82 -17.25
C ALA A 143 -3.37 -3.19 -15.94
N GLY A 144 -2.59 -3.95 -15.18
CA GLY A 144 -2.02 -3.55 -13.88
C GLY A 144 -2.89 -3.83 -12.65
N LEU A 145 -4.06 -4.47 -12.79
CA LEU A 145 -4.93 -4.82 -11.66
C LEU A 145 -5.51 -6.23 -11.82
N ASP A 146 -5.20 -7.10 -10.86
CA ASP A 146 -5.84 -8.41 -10.68
C ASP A 146 -6.77 -8.33 -9.47
N GLU A 147 -8.07 -8.26 -9.74
CA GLU A 147 -9.12 -8.09 -8.75
C GLU A 147 -9.87 -9.41 -8.56
N VAL A 148 -9.94 -9.90 -7.32
CA VAL A 148 -10.73 -11.07 -6.94
C VAL A 148 -11.89 -10.61 -6.06
N ILE A 149 -13.13 -10.83 -6.51
CA ILE A 149 -14.32 -10.52 -5.71
C ILE A 149 -14.76 -11.82 -5.03
N LEU A 150 -14.59 -11.92 -3.71
CA LEU A 150 -14.97 -13.07 -2.89
C LEU A 150 -16.34 -12.85 -2.26
N GLU A 151 -17.29 -13.72 -2.58
CA GLU A 151 -18.65 -13.69 -2.04
C GLU A 151 -18.79 -14.61 -0.82
N ASP A 152 -18.34 -15.86 -0.93
CA ASP A 152 -18.46 -16.84 0.16
C ASP A 152 -17.26 -17.78 0.19
N GLY A 153 -17.04 -18.41 1.35
CA GLY A 153 -16.03 -19.42 1.60
C GLY A 153 -14.64 -18.84 1.92
N ALA A 154 -13.62 -19.64 1.69
CA ALA A 154 -12.22 -19.30 1.96
C ALA A 154 -11.37 -19.36 0.69
N LEU A 155 -10.39 -18.45 0.60
CA LEU A 155 -9.45 -18.40 -0.50
C LEU A 155 -8.02 -18.29 0.06
N ASP A 156 -7.20 -19.30 -0.20
CA ASP A 156 -5.77 -19.24 0.03
C ASP A 156 -5.10 -18.63 -1.21
N VAL A 157 -4.39 -17.52 -1.03
CA VAL A 157 -3.76 -16.76 -2.09
C VAL A 157 -2.26 -16.75 -1.87
N ALA A 158 -1.50 -17.19 -2.87
CA ALA A 158 -0.05 -16.99 -2.93
C ALA A 158 0.27 -16.05 -4.10
N GLN A 159 0.48 -14.78 -3.76
CA GLN A 159 0.86 -13.74 -4.71
C GLN A 159 2.38 -13.57 -4.67
N ASN A 160 3.04 -13.87 -5.80
CA ASN A 160 4.45 -13.59 -5.99
C ASN A 160 4.70 -12.08 -6.16
N GLN A 161 5.96 -11.70 -6.39
CA GLN A 161 6.32 -10.30 -6.58
C GLN A 161 5.56 -9.68 -7.77
N LEU A 162 4.75 -8.66 -7.48
CA LEU A 162 4.05 -7.86 -8.48
C LEU A 162 5.05 -6.95 -9.21
N GLY A 163 4.84 -6.75 -10.51
CA GLY A 163 5.55 -5.77 -11.31
C GLY A 163 5.31 -4.34 -10.86
N ALA A 164 6.13 -3.41 -11.36
CA ALA A 164 5.93 -1.99 -11.10
C ALA A 164 4.58 -1.53 -11.66
N GLY A 165 3.72 -0.96 -10.81
CA GLY A 165 2.38 -0.51 -11.18
C GLY A 165 1.30 -1.60 -11.14
N GLU A 166 1.67 -2.86 -10.92
CA GLU A 166 0.71 -3.95 -10.74
C GLU A 166 0.17 -3.97 -9.30
N ARG A 167 -1.11 -4.31 -9.17
CA ARG A 167 -1.82 -4.45 -7.89
C ARG A 167 -2.63 -5.74 -7.90
N PHE A 168 -2.61 -6.43 -6.78
CA PHE A 168 -3.51 -7.55 -6.53
C PHE A 168 -4.45 -7.17 -5.39
N VAL A 169 -5.76 -7.29 -5.63
CA VAL A 169 -6.79 -6.84 -4.71
C VAL A 169 -7.83 -7.94 -4.53
N VAL A 170 -8.14 -8.30 -3.29
CA VAL A 170 -9.34 -9.09 -2.97
C VAL A 170 -10.41 -8.15 -2.43
N ARG A 171 -11.60 -8.17 -3.01
CA ARG A 171 -12.76 -7.39 -2.54
C ARG A 171 -13.86 -8.29 -2.03
N THR A 172 -14.50 -7.79 -1.00
CA THR A 172 -15.79 -8.23 -0.47
C THR A 172 -16.73 -7.01 -0.56
N LYS A 173 -17.99 -7.15 -0.15
CA LYS A 173 -18.97 -6.04 -0.13
C LYS A 173 -18.57 -4.93 0.84
N ASP A 174 -17.87 -5.27 1.93
CA ASP A 174 -17.56 -4.37 3.04
C ASP A 174 -16.06 -4.13 3.27
N ALA A 175 -15.19 -4.92 2.62
CA ALA A 175 -13.74 -4.74 2.70
C ALA A 175 -13.00 -4.88 1.36
N GLN A 176 -11.83 -4.25 1.31
CA GLN A 176 -10.83 -4.39 0.27
C GLN A 176 -9.49 -4.78 0.90
N ILE A 177 -8.87 -5.85 0.39
CA ILE A 177 -7.56 -6.32 0.80
C ILE A 177 -6.59 -6.08 -0.35
N GLU A 178 -5.54 -5.29 -0.12
CA GLU A 178 -4.44 -5.09 -1.06
C GLU A 178 -3.17 -5.78 -0.53
N VAL A 179 -2.47 -6.48 -1.41
CA VAL A 179 -1.26 -7.21 -1.05
C VAL A 179 -0.12 -6.96 -2.03
N ARG A 180 1.11 -7.13 -1.54
CA ARG A 180 2.34 -7.07 -2.33
C ARG A 180 3.24 -8.22 -1.92
N ALA A 181 3.43 -9.20 -2.81
CA ALA A 181 4.24 -10.40 -2.55
C ALA A 181 3.85 -11.08 -1.22
N THR A 182 2.67 -11.70 -1.18
CA THR A 182 2.05 -12.14 0.08
C THR A 182 1.37 -13.48 -0.09
N THR A 183 1.56 -14.36 0.89
CA THR A 183 0.78 -15.59 1.05
C THR A 183 -0.19 -15.39 2.20
N PHE A 184 -1.49 -15.47 1.94
CA PHE A 184 -2.52 -15.21 2.94
C PHE A 184 -3.80 -15.99 2.66
N ARG A 185 -4.60 -16.17 3.69
CA ARG A 185 -5.94 -16.74 3.63
C ARG A 185 -6.97 -15.66 3.94
N VAL A 186 -8.01 -15.59 3.14
CA VAL A 186 -9.16 -14.70 3.36
C VAL A 186 -10.43 -15.52 3.41
N GLU A 187 -11.30 -15.21 4.37
CA GLU A 187 -12.58 -15.88 4.61
C GLU A 187 -13.69 -14.84 4.54
N ALA A 188 -14.75 -15.15 3.79
CA ALA A 188 -15.93 -14.30 3.65
C ALA A 188 -17.22 -15.12 3.71
N LYS A 189 -18.31 -14.46 4.10
CA LYS A 189 -19.65 -15.03 4.12
C LYS A 189 -20.68 -14.00 3.69
N GLU A 190 -21.54 -14.35 2.73
CA GLU A 190 -22.57 -13.50 2.13
C GLU A 190 -22.05 -12.17 1.56
N GLY A 191 -20.79 -12.21 1.12
CA GLY A 191 -20.00 -11.10 0.62
C GLY A 191 -19.40 -10.23 1.71
N ARG A 192 -19.42 -10.63 2.98
CA ARG A 192 -18.79 -9.89 4.09
C ARG A 192 -17.50 -10.55 4.54
N ILE A 193 -16.47 -9.76 4.79
CA ILE A 193 -15.20 -10.28 5.28
C ILE A 193 -15.34 -10.79 6.72
N LEU A 194 -14.85 -12.00 6.99
CA LEU A 194 -14.82 -12.57 8.35
C LEU A 194 -13.42 -12.51 8.93
N ARG A 195 -12.43 -12.96 8.15
CA ARG A 195 -11.05 -13.13 8.62
C ARG A 195 -10.05 -12.95 7.49
N VAL A 196 -8.90 -12.38 7.84
CA VAL A 196 -7.68 -12.38 7.02
C VAL A 196 -6.53 -12.90 7.87
N ALA A 197 -5.78 -13.89 7.39
CA ALA A 197 -4.58 -14.40 8.05
C ALA A 197 -3.42 -14.36 7.06
N VAL A 198 -2.33 -13.68 7.42
CA VAL A 198 -1.16 -13.51 6.56
C VAL A 198 -0.08 -14.48 7.00
N GLU A 199 0.30 -15.40 6.13
CA GLU A 199 1.39 -16.35 6.38
C GLU A 199 2.75 -15.71 6.07
N GLN A 200 2.86 -15.06 4.91
CA GLN A 200 4.09 -14.42 4.44
C GLN A 200 3.78 -13.06 3.81
N GLY A 201 4.67 -12.08 3.98
CA GLY A 201 4.52 -10.74 3.43
C GLY A 201 3.69 -9.81 4.32
N THR A 202 2.98 -8.87 3.71
CA THR A 202 2.15 -7.88 4.40
C THR A 202 0.88 -7.64 3.61
N ALA A 203 -0.27 -7.65 4.28
CA ALA A 203 -1.56 -7.30 3.70
C ALA A 203 -2.09 -5.99 4.29
N GLU A 204 -2.69 -5.15 3.45
CA GLU A 204 -3.46 -3.99 3.88
C GLU A 204 -4.94 -4.30 3.73
N VAL A 205 -5.71 -4.22 4.82
CA VAL A 205 -7.16 -4.43 4.85
C VAL A 205 -7.84 -3.10 5.10
N GLN A 206 -8.69 -2.68 4.18
CA GLN A 206 -9.58 -1.54 4.30
C GLN A 206 -10.99 -2.06 4.60
N TYR A 207 -11.51 -1.78 5.79
CA TYR A 207 -12.83 -2.24 6.27
C TYR A 207 -13.55 -1.10 6.99
N ALA A 208 -14.80 -0.84 6.62
CA ALA A 208 -15.64 0.20 7.23
C ALA A 208 -14.98 1.60 7.34
N GLY A 209 -14.12 1.95 6.36
CA GLY A 209 -13.37 3.22 6.34
C GLY A 209 -12.12 3.25 7.22
N PHE A 210 -11.78 2.14 7.88
CA PHE A 210 -10.54 1.96 8.62
C PHE A 210 -9.54 1.14 7.80
N THR A 211 -8.26 1.46 7.92
CA THR A 211 -7.17 0.72 7.28
C THR A 211 -6.33 0.02 8.36
N ALA A 212 -6.13 -1.27 8.22
CA ALA A 212 -5.26 -2.09 9.05
C ALA A 212 -4.18 -2.74 8.21
N VAL A 213 -2.95 -2.76 8.72
CA VAL A 213 -1.82 -3.45 8.09
C VAL A 213 -1.51 -4.71 8.89
N ILE A 214 -1.55 -5.87 8.24
CA ILE A 214 -1.34 -7.19 8.84
C ILE A 214 0.02 -7.71 8.38
N PRO A 215 1.02 -7.79 9.27
CA PRO A 215 2.31 -8.39 8.94
C PRO A 215 2.21 -9.92 8.87
N ALA A 216 3.26 -10.57 8.34
CA ALA A 216 3.42 -12.02 8.35
C ALA A 216 3.23 -12.61 9.77
N GLY A 217 2.53 -13.74 9.83
CA GLY A 217 2.09 -14.39 11.08
C GLY A 217 0.89 -13.70 11.76
N GLY A 218 0.49 -12.52 11.27
CA GLY A 218 -0.64 -11.75 11.79
C GLY A 218 -1.98 -12.27 11.28
N SER A 219 -3.04 -11.96 12.04
CA SER A 219 -4.40 -12.13 11.56
C SER A 219 -5.29 -10.97 12.00
N TRP A 220 -6.32 -10.74 11.22
CA TRP A 220 -7.36 -9.75 11.44
C TRP A 220 -8.71 -10.44 11.34
N ARG A 221 -9.66 -10.00 12.16
CA ARG A 221 -11.06 -10.46 12.13
C ARG A 221 -11.96 -9.23 12.11
N ALA A 222 -13.04 -9.31 11.35
CA ALA A 222 -14.09 -8.32 11.47
C ALA A 222 -14.71 -8.44 12.87
N THR A 223 -14.70 -7.36 13.64
CA THR A 223 -15.42 -7.33 14.92
C THR A 223 -16.90 -7.19 14.60
N ASP A 224 -17.71 -8.17 15.00
CA ASP A 224 -19.17 -8.17 14.82
C ASP A 224 -19.88 -7.00 15.54
N GLU A 225 -19.16 -6.18 16.31
CA GLU A 225 -19.67 -4.98 16.99
C GLU A 225 -20.31 -3.96 16.04
N ALA A 226 -19.94 -3.96 14.75
CA ALA A 226 -20.62 -3.13 13.76
C ALA A 226 -22.04 -3.64 13.41
N PHE A 227 -22.31 -4.93 13.62
CA PHE A 227 -23.58 -5.58 13.25
C PHE A 227 -24.59 -5.68 14.41
N GLU A 228 -24.15 -5.65 15.66
CA GLU A 228 -25.08 -5.73 16.80
C GLU A 228 -25.81 -4.40 17.07
N LYS A 229 -25.29 -3.26 16.57
CA LYS A 229 -25.93 -1.94 16.73
C LYS A 229 -27.06 -1.63 15.75
N GLU A 230 -27.35 -2.51 14.81
CA GLU A 230 -28.39 -2.29 13.79
C GLU A 230 -29.50 -3.37 13.82
N LYS A 231 -29.69 -4.05 14.96
CA LYS A 231 -31.01 -4.59 15.27
C LYS A 231 -31.91 -3.39 15.62
N PRO A 232 -32.97 -3.10 14.85
CA PRO A 232 -33.96 -2.13 15.26
C PRO A 232 -34.44 -2.56 16.64
N VAL A 233 -34.31 -1.67 17.62
CA VAL A 233 -35.02 -1.82 18.89
C VAL A 233 -36.49 -1.85 18.51
N GLU A 234 -37.02 -3.06 18.35
CA GLU A 234 -38.45 -3.31 18.24
C GLU A 234 -39.05 -2.74 19.52
N LYS A 235 -39.63 -1.57 19.35
CA LYS A 235 -40.19 -0.70 20.37
C LYS A 235 -41.19 -1.53 21.16
N ALA A 236 -40.77 -2.00 22.34
CA ALA A 236 -41.66 -2.61 23.31
C ALA A 236 -42.87 -1.69 23.48
N ALA A 237 -44.04 -2.21 23.11
CA ALA A 237 -45.30 -1.55 23.34
C ALA A 237 -45.48 -1.33 24.85
N PRO A 238 -45.98 -0.17 25.31
CA PRO A 238 -46.33 0.00 26.70
C PRO A 238 -47.58 -0.83 27.02
N ASP A 239 -47.41 -1.81 27.90
CA ASP A 239 -48.52 -2.54 28.52
C ASP A 239 -49.51 -1.56 29.14
N THR A 240 -50.75 -1.59 28.63
CA THR A 240 -51.90 -0.89 29.18
C THR A 240 -52.94 -1.91 29.61
N THR A 241 -52.96 -2.24 30.90
CA THR A 241 -54.14 -2.75 31.64
C THR A 241 -53.75 -2.78 33.13
N SER A 242 -54.11 -1.79 33.94
CA SER A 242 -55.42 -1.54 34.55
C SER A 242 -55.95 -2.73 35.37
N SER A 243 -55.92 -2.53 36.68
CA SER A 243 -56.45 -3.37 37.75
C SER A 243 -57.88 -3.85 37.52
N ALA A 244 -58.10 -5.14 37.78
CA ALA A 244 -59.30 -5.66 38.42
C ALA A 244 -58.91 -6.79 39.37
N VAL A 245 -59.60 -6.83 40.50
CA VAL A 245 -59.24 -7.50 41.76
C VAL A 245 -60.13 -8.76 41.93
N VAL A 246 -59.66 -9.70 42.77
CA VAL A 246 -60.39 -10.76 43.55
C VAL A 246 -60.70 -12.11 42.83
N PRO A 247 -60.77 -13.30 43.52
CA PRO A 247 -59.81 -13.98 44.41
C PRO A 247 -59.61 -15.52 44.13
N SER A 248 -58.62 -16.08 44.83
CA SER A 248 -58.40 -17.47 45.34
C SER A 248 -59.35 -18.64 45.00
N ALA A 249 -58.79 -19.77 44.53
CA ALA A 249 -58.78 -21.07 45.23
C ALA A 249 -57.96 -22.17 44.47
N PRO A 250 -57.38 -23.18 45.16
CA PRO A 250 -56.48 -24.18 44.58
C PRO A 250 -57.12 -25.59 44.47
N ALA A 251 -56.71 -26.41 43.47
CA ALA A 251 -56.78 -27.88 43.57
C ALA A 251 -56.15 -28.64 42.37
N LYS A 252 -55.26 -29.57 42.73
CA LYS A 252 -55.15 -30.97 42.27
C LYS A 252 -54.72 -31.30 40.83
N GLU A 253 -53.48 -31.80 40.74
CA GLU A 253 -53.15 -33.24 40.61
C GLU A 253 -54.02 -34.10 39.66
N LYS A 254 -53.37 -34.67 38.63
CA LYS A 254 -53.38 -36.10 38.20
C LYS A 254 -53.23 -36.23 36.68
N THR A 255 -52.11 -36.77 36.20
CA THR A 255 -51.87 -38.19 35.83
C THR A 255 -52.52 -38.63 34.51
N SER A 256 -51.72 -39.33 33.71
CA SER A 256 -52.11 -40.35 32.71
C SER A 256 -52.51 -39.79 31.33
N SER A 257 -52.19 -40.38 30.17
CA SER A 257 -51.31 -41.46 29.72
C SER A 257 -51.60 -41.62 28.21
N ARG A 258 -50.75 -42.40 27.52
CA ARG A 258 -50.89 -42.98 26.17
C ARG A 258 -50.72 -42.07 24.95
N ALA A 259 -50.24 -42.52 23.80
CA ALA A 259 -49.41 -43.65 23.33
C ALA A 259 -49.63 -43.70 21.81
N ALA A 260 -48.56 -43.76 21.01
CA ALA A 260 -48.46 -44.44 19.70
C ALA A 260 -47.02 -44.17 19.19
N VAL A 261 -46.07 -45.11 19.16
CA VAL A 261 -45.96 -46.40 18.43
C VAL A 261 -45.99 -46.23 16.91
N VAL A 262 -44.80 -46.17 16.28
CA VAL A 262 -44.45 -46.68 14.93
C VAL A 262 -42.91 -46.90 14.94
N ARG A 263 -42.38 -48.08 15.34
CA ARG A 263 -41.78 -49.15 14.47
C ARG A 263 -41.40 -48.65 13.07
N GLY A 264 -40.15 -48.60 12.62
CA GLY A 264 -39.10 -49.62 12.71
C GLY A 264 -38.69 -49.97 11.27
N ASN A 265 -37.38 -49.91 10.97
CA ASN A 265 -36.62 -50.55 9.88
C ASN A 265 -35.20 -49.93 9.98
N GLY A 266 -34.15 -50.60 10.46
CA GLY A 266 -33.70 -51.94 10.12
C GLY A 266 -32.62 -51.84 9.04
N ARG A 267 -31.37 -51.51 9.41
CA ARG A 267 -30.20 -51.67 8.54
C ARG A 267 -28.99 -52.17 9.35
N PRO A 268 -28.24 -53.18 8.86
CA PRO A 268 -27.28 -53.94 9.66
C PRO A 268 -25.92 -53.23 9.79
N PRO A 269 -25.11 -53.58 10.80
CA PRO A 269 -23.72 -53.12 10.90
C PRO A 269 -22.84 -53.86 9.88
N GLU A 270 -22.25 -53.09 8.97
CA GLU A 270 -21.21 -53.58 8.06
C GLU A 270 -19.92 -53.86 8.84
N ARG A 271 -19.40 -55.06 8.61
CA ARG A 271 -18.17 -55.60 9.19
C ARG A 271 -16.97 -54.81 8.68
N PHE A 272 -16.19 -54.28 9.60
CA PHE A 272 -14.82 -53.86 9.33
C PHE A 272 -13.98 -55.10 8.98
N PRO A 273 -13.19 -55.07 7.89
CA PRO A 273 -12.21 -56.11 7.63
C PRO A 273 -11.05 -56.03 8.62
N GLU A 274 -10.86 -57.15 9.30
CA GLU A 274 -9.63 -57.68 9.89
C GLU A 274 -8.35 -57.08 9.31
N ALA A 275 -7.61 -56.38 10.16
CA ALA A 275 -6.22 -56.03 9.91
C ALA A 275 -5.35 -57.30 10.03
N PRO A 276 -4.42 -57.56 9.10
CA PRO A 276 -3.43 -58.60 9.28
C PRO A 276 -2.50 -58.24 10.44
N SER A 277 -2.46 -59.14 11.41
CA SER A 277 -1.48 -59.22 12.49
C SER A 277 -0.13 -59.57 11.89
N GLU A 278 0.70 -58.56 11.58
CA GLU A 278 2.10 -58.75 11.24
C GLU A 278 2.99 -58.53 12.46
N SER A 279 3.83 -59.54 12.67
CA SER A 279 4.86 -59.75 13.68
C SER A 279 5.47 -58.50 14.30
N ALA A 280 5.51 -58.54 15.63
CA ALA A 280 6.49 -57.85 16.44
C ALA A 280 7.91 -58.23 15.99
N SER A 281 8.57 -57.31 15.29
CA SER A 281 10.03 -57.19 15.32
C SER A 281 10.36 -56.14 16.36
N GLU A 282 11.01 -56.58 17.45
CA GLU A 282 11.73 -55.73 18.37
C GLU A 282 12.86 -55.02 17.60
N GLU A 283 12.54 -53.86 17.03
CA GLU A 283 13.52 -52.92 16.51
C GLU A 283 13.99 -52.05 17.67
N SER A 284 15.26 -52.27 18.02
CA SER A 284 16.06 -51.50 18.97
C SER A 284 15.79 -49.99 18.82
N PRO A 285 15.71 -49.21 19.91
CA PRO A 285 15.51 -47.76 19.83
C PRO A 285 16.75 -47.11 19.20
N GLU A 286 16.75 -47.02 17.87
CA GLU A 286 17.68 -46.19 17.11
C GLU A 286 17.39 -44.74 17.50
N ALA A 287 18.35 -44.14 18.19
CA ALA A 287 18.28 -42.80 18.72
C ALA A 287 17.86 -41.83 17.61
N ALA A 288 16.58 -41.43 17.63
CA ALA A 288 16.04 -40.43 16.73
C ALA A 288 16.86 -39.16 16.86
N THR A 289 17.71 -38.91 15.86
CA THR A 289 18.49 -37.69 15.74
C THR A 289 17.47 -36.54 15.74
N PRO A 290 17.58 -35.58 16.66
CA PRO A 290 16.64 -34.48 16.73
C PRO A 290 16.58 -33.76 15.37
N PRO A 291 15.39 -33.35 14.88
CA PRO A 291 15.27 -32.61 13.64
C PRO A 291 16.19 -31.40 13.72
N SER A 292 17.16 -31.34 12.79
CA SER A 292 18.13 -30.26 12.73
C SER A 292 17.38 -28.93 12.72
N ALA A 293 17.60 -28.12 13.76
CA ALA A 293 17.00 -26.81 13.87
C ALA A 293 17.22 -26.04 12.55
N PRO A 294 16.19 -25.36 12.01
CA PRO A 294 16.32 -24.59 10.78
C PRO A 294 17.49 -23.63 10.96
N THR A 295 18.54 -23.83 10.16
CA THR A 295 19.72 -22.98 10.18
C THR A 295 19.26 -21.59 9.77
N PHE A 296 19.19 -20.67 10.74
CA PHE A 296 18.84 -19.28 10.51
C PHE A 296 19.96 -18.68 9.65
N VAL A 297 19.76 -18.66 8.33
CA VAL A 297 20.66 -17.96 7.43
C VAL A 297 20.53 -16.48 7.79
N PRO A 298 21.59 -15.84 8.33
CA PRO A 298 21.52 -14.43 8.66
C PRO A 298 21.12 -13.65 7.40
N PRO A 299 20.19 -12.69 7.51
CA PRO A 299 19.74 -11.92 6.36
C PRO A 299 20.96 -11.29 5.68
N PRO A 300 21.04 -11.33 4.33
CA PRO A 300 22.16 -10.74 3.63
C PRO A 300 22.32 -9.28 4.06
N PRO A 301 23.57 -8.80 4.26
CA PRO A 301 23.80 -7.44 4.71
C PRO A 301 23.12 -6.45 3.77
N ALA A 302 22.48 -5.44 4.35
CA ALA A 302 21.78 -4.41 3.59
C ALA A 302 22.73 -3.79 2.56
N ARG A 303 22.41 -3.93 1.27
CA ARG A 303 23.24 -3.37 0.20
C ARG A 303 23.17 -1.85 0.25
N VAL A 304 24.33 -1.21 0.33
CA VAL A 304 24.44 0.25 0.22
C VAL A 304 23.90 0.68 -1.15
N PRO A 305 22.98 1.66 -1.22
CA PRO A 305 22.45 2.13 -2.49
C PRO A 305 23.55 2.63 -3.43
N SER A 306 23.49 2.23 -4.70
CA SER A 306 24.43 2.72 -5.73
C SER A 306 24.33 4.25 -5.89
N ALA A 307 25.38 4.89 -6.45
CA ALA A 307 25.38 6.33 -6.72
C ALA A 307 24.21 6.75 -7.62
N ALA A 308 23.93 6.00 -8.69
CA ALA A 308 22.77 6.21 -9.54
C ALA A 308 21.44 6.12 -8.76
N SER A 309 21.34 5.17 -7.82
CA SER A 309 20.13 5.04 -7.00
C SER A 309 19.90 6.24 -6.08
N ARG A 310 20.97 6.80 -5.50
CA ARG A 310 20.88 8.02 -4.71
C ARG A 310 20.49 9.22 -5.57
N ALA A 311 21.13 9.39 -6.71
CA ALA A 311 20.82 10.46 -7.65
C ALA A 311 19.36 10.46 -8.14
N PHE A 312 18.84 9.29 -8.50
CA PHE A 312 17.44 9.14 -8.91
C PHE A 312 16.50 9.43 -7.73
N ALA A 313 16.81 8.94 -6.53
CA ALA A 313 16.03 9.23 -5.33
C ALA A 313 15.99 10.74 -5.02
N ASP A 314 17.12 11.44 -5.16
CA ASP A 314 17.21 12.89 -4.96
C ASP A 314 16.36 13.70 -5.96
N ALA A 315 16.22 13.21 -7.19
CA ALA A 315 15.33 13.78 -8.21
C ALA A 315 13.86 13.55 -7.88
N MET A 316 13.51 12.31 -7.47
CA MET A 316 12.17 11.95 -7.01
C MET A 316 11.73 12.74 -5.78
N ASP A 317 12.65 13.01 -4.86
CA ASP A 317 12.39 13.82 -3.67
C ASP A 317 12.07 15.28 -4.01
N SER A 318 12.71 15.86 -5.03
CA SER A 318 12.35 17.18 -5.54
C SER A 318 10.93 17.19 -6.12
N LEU A 319 10.55 16.16 -6.89
CA LEU A 319 9.18 15.98 -7.37
C LEU A 319 8.15 15.91 -6.24
N ARG A 320 8.42 15.12 -5.18
CA ARG A 320 7.51 14.94 -4.03
C ARG A 320 7.31 16.23 -3.24
N ARG A 321 8.35 17.05 -3.11
CA ARG A 321 8.28 18.36 -2.45
C ARG A 321 7.62 19.45 -3.29
N GLY A 322 7.29 19.16 -4.56
CA GLY A 322 6.74 20.15 -5.49
C GLY A 322 7.79 21.10 -6.08
N ASP A 323 9.08 20.83 -5.86
CA ASP A 323 10.18 21.59 -6.47
C ASP A 323 10.48 21.04 -7.87
N TYR A 324 9.54 21.33 -8.78
CA TYR A 324 9.52 20.75 -10.11
C TYR A 324 10.67 21.23 -11.00
N ALA A 325 11.12 22.48 -10.84
CA ALA A 325 12.25 23.01 -11.59
C ALA A 325 13.55 22.27 -11.21
N ALA A 326 13.86 22.16 -9.91
CA ALA A 326 15.03 21.41 -9.48
C ALA A 326 14.92 19.92 -9.80
N GLY A 327 13.70 19.35 -9.74
CA GLY A 327 13.45 17.98 -10.16
C GLY A 327 13.83 17.74 -11.63
N ALA A 328 13.40 18.63 -12.53
CA ALA A 328 13.75 18.55 -13.95
C ALA A 328 15.26 18.60 -14.19
N ASP A 329 15.98 19.53 -13.54
CA ASP A 329 17.43 19.66 -13.66
C ASP A 329 18.16 18.40 -13.17
N LYS A 330 17.70 17.81 -12.06
CA LYS A 330 18.26 16.56 -11.52
C LYS A 330 18.01 15.36 -12.43
N PHE A 331 16.84 15.26 -13.07
CA PHE A 331 16.58 14.20 -14.04
C PHE A 331 17.44 14.35 -15.29
N GLU A 332 17.66 15.58 -15.79
CA GLU A 332 18.57 15.81 -16.91
C GLU A 332 20.00 15.37 -16.56
N TRP A 333 20.48 15.76 -15.37
CA TRP A 333 21.79 15.34 -14.88
C TRP A 333 21.88 13.83 -14.70
N PHE A 334 20.82 13.16 -14.23
CA PHE A 334 20.78 11.71 -14.10
C PHE A 334 20.91 11.02 -15.46
N VAL A 335 20.13 11.46 -16.46
CA VAL A 335 20.16 10.88 -17.82
C VAL A 335 21.52 11.11 -18.49
N SER A 336 22.16 12.26 -18.29
CA SER A 336 23.49 12.53 -18.84
C SER A 336 24.59 11.72 -18.16
N THR A 337 24.49 11.50 -16.85
CA THR A 337 25.54 10.84 -16.05
C THR A 337 25.42 9.32 -16.08
N TYR A 338 24.20 8.79 -16.13
CA TYR A 338 23.90 7.36 -16.07
C TYR A 338 23.06 6.88 -17.26
N PRO A 339 23.50 7.07 -18.51
CA PRO A 339 22.69 6.76 -19.70
C PRO A 339 22.33 5.27 -19.86
N ALA A 340 23.13 4.39 -19.26
CA ALA A 340 22.93 2.93 -19.28
C ALA A 340 22.11 2.39 -18.09
N ASP A 341 21.74 3.22 -17.11
CA ASP A 341 20.89 2.78 -16.00
C ASP A 341 19.49 2.45 -16.52
N ALA A 342 18.89 1.36 -16.02
CA ALA A 342 17.56 0.91 -16.43
C ALA A 342 16.47 1.99 -16.24
N ARG A 343 16.69 2.95 -15.33
CA ARG A 343 15.78 4.07 -15.06
C ARG A 343 16.02 5.29 -15.94
N ALA A 344 17.02 5.30 -16.82
CA ALA A 344 17.31 6.45 -17.67
C ALA A 344 16.14 6.78 -18.62
N ASP A 345 15.37 5.77 -19.05
CA ASP A 345 14.12 5.96 -19.81
C ASP A 345 13.07 6.71 -18.96
N GLU A 346 12.78 6.20 -17.76
CA GLU A 346 11.86 6.81 -16.79
C GLU A 346 12.26 8.25 -16.44
N ALA A 347 13.56 8.49 -16.19
CA ALA A 347 14.08 9.80 -15.84
C ALA A 347 13.89 10.84 -16.96
N ASP A 348 14.10 10.47 -18.22
CA ASP A 348 13.93 11.39 -19.35
C ASP A 348 12.45 11.78 -19.54
N TYR A 349 11.52 10.84 -19.31
CA TYR A 349 10.08 11.14 -19.26
C TYR A 349 9.71 12.02 -18.05
N LEU A 350 10.15 11.66 -16.85
CA LEU A 350 9.85 12.41 -15.62
C LEU A 350 10.39 13.84 -15.65
N ARG A 351 11.47 14.10 -16.41
CA ARG A 351 11.92 15.46 -16.71
C ARG A 351 10.87 16.28 -17.45
N ALA A 352 10.23 15.71 -18.48
CA ALA A 352 9.16 16.40 -19.21
C ALA A 352 7.95 16.69 -18.30
N VAL A 353 7.56 15.72 -17.45
CA VAL A 353 6.51 15.89 -16.44
C VAL A 353 6.84 17.01 -15.46
N ALA A 354 8.07 17.03 -14.93
CA ALA A 354 8.54 18.04 -14.00
C ALA A 354 8.53 19.43 -14.65
N LEU A 355 9.02 19.58 -15.89
CA LEU A 355 8.95 20.84 -16.63
C LEU A 355 7.51 21.33 -16.83
N GLN A 356 6.59 20.42 -17.16
CA GLN A 356 5.18 20.75 -17.33
C GLN A 356 4.57 21.28 -16.02
N ARG A 357 4.83 20.59 -14.90
CA ARG A 357 4.35 21.01 -13.57
C ARG A 357 5.00 22.29 -13.06
N ALA A 358 6.20 22.61 -13.52
CA ALA A 358 6.87 23.88 -13.25
C ALA A 358 6.30 25.05 -14.10
N GLY A 359 5.32 24.82 -14.98
CA GLY A 359 4.79 25.84 -15.90
C GLY A 359 5.71 26.16 -17.08
N ARG A 360 6.79 25.39 -17.28
CA ARG A 360 7.76 25.55 -18.38
C ARG A 360 7.29 24.79 -19.63
N THR A 361 6.10 25.12 -20.13
CA THR A 361 5.39 24.34 -21.16
C THR A 361 6.21 24.13 -22.44
N ALA A 362 6.90 25.16 -22.94
CA ALA A 362 7.72 25.04 -24.14
C ALA A 362 8.87 24.03 -23.97
N GLU A 363 9.50 24.02 -22.80
CA GLU A 363 10.58 23.10 -22.48
C GLU A 363 10.07 21.68 -22.23
N ALA A 364 8.89 21.54 -21.62
CA ALA A 364 8.22 20.25 -21.45
C ALA A 364 7.92 19.61 -22.81
N VAL A 365 7.40 20.37 -23.77
CA VAL A 365 7.17 19.92 -25.16
C VAL A 365 8.49 19.49 -25.81
N ALA A 366 9.56 20.29 -25.66
CA ALA A 366 10.87 19.96 -26.21
C ALA A 366 11.46 18.67 -25.59
N ALA A 367 11.32 18.49 -24.27
CA ALA A 367 11.74 17.28 -23.56
C ALA A 367 10.92 16.05 -23.99
N ALA A 368 9.59 16.18 -24.13
CA ALA A 368 8.74 15.10 -24.60
C ALA A 368 9.06 14.68 -26.05
N LYS A 369 9.34 15.64 -26.94
CA LYS A 369 9.81 15.34 -28.31
C LYS A 369 11.15 14.62 -28.31
N ARG A 370 12.08 15.03 -27.44
CA ARG A 370 13.38 14.36 -27.27
C ARG A 370 13.17 12.91 -26.81
N TYR A 371 12.35 12.68 -25.79
CA TYR A 371 11.99 11.36 -25.30
C TYR A 371 11.44 10.46 -26.42
N LEU A 372 10.50 10.95 -27.23
CA LEU A 372 9.92 10.19 -28.33
C LEU A 372 10.94 9.81 -29.41
N ALA A 373 11.96 10.65 -29.62
CA ALA A 373 13.02 10.41 -30.58
C ALA A 373 14.07 9.41 -30.05
N THR A 374 14.46 9.52 -28.78
CA THR A 374 15.49 8.67 -28.16
C THR A 374 14.94 7.31 -27.68
N ARG A 375 13.65 7.26 -27.33
CA ARG A 375 12.97 6.08 -26.75
C ARG A 375 11.72 5.71 -27.56
N PRO A 376 11.87 5.23 -28.82
CA PRO A 376 10.73 4.94 -29.68
C PRO A 376 9.81 3.83 -29.13
N LYS A 377 10.32 2.96 -28.26
CA LYS A 377 9.58 1.88 -27.59
C LYS A 377 9.42 2.11 -26.07
N GLY A 378 9.62 3.35 -25.60
CA GLY A 378 9.53 3.67 -24.17
C GLY A 378 8.11 3.48 -23.62
N ALA A 379 8.01 3.09 -22.35
CA ALA A 379 6.72 2.79 -21.70
C ALA A 379 5.76 3.99 -21.67
N HIS A 380 6.29 5.21 -21.69
CA HIS A 380 5.53 6.46 -21.57
C HIS A 380 5.27 7.17 -22.90
N ARG A 381 5.41 6.46 -24.03
CA ARG A 381 5.28 7.04 -25.37
C ARG A 381 3.95 7.77 -25.58
N ALA A 382 2.84 7.15 -25.20
CA ALA A 382 1.50 7.73 -25.38
C ALA A 382 1.34 9.05 -24.60
N ASP A 383 1.91 9.12 -23.40
CA ASP A 383 1.84 10.31 -22.54
C ASP A 383 2.74 11.42 -23.07
N ALA A 384 3.95 11.07 -23.51
CA ALA A 384 4.87 12.00 -24.15
C ALA A 384 4.30 12.55 -25.48
N GLN A 385 3.56 11.76 -26.26
CA GLN A 385 2.86 12.25 -27.46
C GLN A 385 1.84 13.35 -27.12
N ARG A 386 1.03 13.13 -26.07
CA ARG A 386 0.06 14.14 -25.60
C ARG A 386 0.76 15.41 -25.12
N MET A 387 1.86 15.30 -24.39
CA MET A 387 2.66 16.47 -23.96
C MET A 387 3.32 17.19 -25.14
N ALA A 388 3.73 16.46 -26.17
CA ALA A 388 4.36 17.02 -27.37
C ALA A 388 3.36 17.74 -28.30
N GLY A 389 2.05 17.54 -28.09
CA GLY A 389 0.99 18.08 -28.93
C GLY A 389 0.77 17.31 -30.24
N ASN A 390 1.09 16.01 -30.26
CA ASN A 390 0.93 15.14 -31.43
C ASN A 390 -0.30 14.25 -31.36
#